data_AF-A0A2T4UIW1-F1
#
_entry.id   AF-A0A2T4UIW1-F1
#
_cell.length_a   1.000
_cell.length_b   1.000
_cell.length_c   1.000
_cell.angle_alpha   90.00
_cell.angle_beta   90.00
_cell.angle_gamma   90.00
#
_symmetry.space_group_name_H-M   'P 1'
#
loop_
_entity.id
_entity.type
_entity.pdbx_description
1 polymer ?
#
loop_
_entity_poly.entity_id
_entity_poly.type
_entity_poly.pdbx_seq_one_letter_code
_entity_poly.pdbx_strand_id
1 'polypeptide(L)'
;MSPAVALAALAEEELALVLDGRADELDALHVRREALMGRLMDLAPAGLRPEDRAALERAAGTQQLVTLALGDAVAAARAQLGGLHRGRSAAAGYARAAA
;
A
#
# COMPACT_ATOMS: atom_id res chain seq x y z
N MET A 1 1.90 23.11 -9.03
CA MET A 1 2.43 22.04 -8.15
C MET A 1 3.39 21.19 -8.95
N SER A 2 4.60 20.88 -8.45
CA SER A 2 5.56 20.05 -9.19
C SER A 2 5.19 18.57 -9.13
N PRO A 3 5.67 17.74 -10.08
CA PRO A 3 5.46 16.30 -10.04
C PRO A 3 5.96 15.65 -8.75
N ALA A 4 7.05 16.15 -8.16
CA ALA A 4 7.58 15.65 -6.88
C ALA A 4 6.62 15.91 -5.71
N VAL A 5 6.08 17.12 -5.61
CA VAL A 5 5.08 17.47 -4.58
C VAL A 5 3.79 16.66 -4.77
N ALA A 6 3.37 16.50 -6.02
CA ALA A 6 2.20 15.67 -6.34
C ALA A 6 2.42 14.19 -5.96
N LEU A 7 3.63 13.67 -6.15
CA LEU A 7 3.99 12.30 -5.80
C LEU A 7 4.01 12.09 -4.28
N ALA A 8 4.52 13.07 -3.52
CA ALA A 8 4.48 13.02 -2.05
C ALA A 8 3.04 12.98 -1.52
N ALA A 9 2.17 13.85 -2.05
CA ALA A 9 0.75 13.85 -1.67
C ALA A 9 0.05 12.55 -2.07
N LEU A 10 0.37 11.98 -3.24
CA LEU A 10 -0.17 10.70 -3.66
C LEU A 10 0.26 9.55 -2.73
N ALA A 11 1.51 9.55 -2.28
CA ALA A 11 1.98 8.54 -1.32
C ALA A 11 1.24 8.64 0.02
N GLU A 12 0.94 9.86 0.48
CA GLU A 12 0.13 10.08 1.70
C GLU A 12 -1.32 9.59 1.52
N GLU A 13 -1.91 9.80 0.34
CA GLU A 13 -3.23 9.27 -0.04
C GLU A 13 -3.25 7.73 -0.03
N GLU A 14 -2.24 7.09 -0.62
CA GLU A 14 -2.09 5.63 -0.61
C GLU A 14 -1.94 5.08 0.81
N LEU A 15 -1.16 5.75 1.67
CA LEU A 15 -1.01 5.35 3.07
C LEU A 15 -2.35 5.43 3.82
N ALA A 16 -3.12 6.50 3.62
CA ALA A 16 -4.43 6.65 4.23
C ALA A 16 -5.37 5.50 3.82
N LEU A 17 -5.43 5.15 2.53
CA LEU A 17 -6.25 4.03 2.05
C LEU A 17 -5.85 2.69 2.71
N VAL A 18 -4.56 2.41 2.86
CA VAL A 18 -4.10 1.19 3.51
C VAL A 18 -4.49 1.17 4.99
N LEU A 19 -4.29 2.28 5.70
CA LEU A 19 -4.64 2.39 7.11
C LEU A 19 -6.16 2.27 7.34
N ASP A 20 -6.97 2.74 6.39
CA ASP A 20 -8.44 2.62 6.39
C ASP A 20 -8.93 1.23 5.93
N GLY A 21 -8.03 0.31 5.57
CA GLY A 21 -8.38 -1.03 5.09
C GLY A 21 -8.92 -1.10 3.67
N ARG A 22 -8.81 0.00 2.91
CA ARG A 22 -9.29 0.17 1.52
C ARG A 22 -8.18 -0.08 0.51
N ALA A 23 -7.39 -1.13 0.75
CA ALA A 23 -6.20 -1.45 -0.05
C ALA A 23 -6.52 -1.86 -1.49
N ASP A 24 -7.76 -2.27 -1.76
CA ASP A 24 -8.29 -2.56 -3.10
C ASP A 24 -8.37 -1.32 -4.00
N GLU A 25 -8.42 -0.12 -3.42
CA GLU A 25 -8.47 1.14 -4.18
C GLU A 25 -7.08 1.63 -4.65
N LEU A 26 -5.99 0.96 -4.21
CA LEU A 26 -4.62 1.34 -4.59
C LEU A 26 -4.35 1.20 -6.09
N ASP A 27 -5.02 0.28 -6.78
CA ASP A 27 -4.83 0.06 -8.22
C ASP A 27 -5.19 1.32 -9.03
N ALA A 28 -6.20 2.08 -8.60
CA ALA A 28 -6.57 3.33 -9.25
C ALA A 28 -5.48 4.41 -9.07
N LEU A 29 -4.78 4.42 -7.94
CA LEU A 29 -3.69 5.36 -7.65
C LEU A 29 -2.38 4.96 -8.33
N HIS A 30 -2.15 3.66 -8.60
CA HIS A 30 -0.96 3.17 -9.28
C HIS A 30 -0.73 3.85 -10.63
N VAL A 31 -1.78 3.95 -11.47
CA VAL A 31 -1.69 4.61 -12.78
C VAL A 31 -1.27 6.08 -12.65
N ARG A 32 -1.77 6.77 -11.63
CA ARG A 32 -1.42 8.16 -11.34
C ARG A 32 0.02 8.28 -10.86
N ARG A 33 0.51 7.34 -10.05
CA ARG A 33 1.90 7.26 -9.59
C ARG A 33 2.85 7.09 -10.76
N GLU A 34 2.59 6.13 -11.64
CA GLU A 34 3.43 5.87 -12.83
C GLU A 34 3.50 7.11 -13.73
N ALA A 35 2.38 7.79 -13.95
CA ALA A 35 2.36 9.03 -14.73
C ALA A 35 3.21 10.15 -14.10
N LEU A 36 3.22 10.27 -12.77
CA LEU A 36 4.06 11.25 -12.07
C LEU A 36 5.54 10.88 -12.13
N MET A 37 5.86 9.59 -11.99
CA MET A 37 7.22 9.07 -12.12
C MET A 37 7.79 9.30 -13.53
N GLY A 38 7.00 9.06 -14.58
CA GLY A 38 7.40 9.36 -15.96
C GLY A 38 7.74 10.85 -16.16
N ARG A 39 6.90 11.75 -15.63
CA ARG A 39 7.18 13.20 -15.69
C ARG A 39 8.45 13.59 -14.94
N LEU A 40 8.74 12.93 -13.82
CA LEU A 40 9.98 13.16 -13.07
C LEU A 40 11.20 12.69 -13.86
N MET A 41 11.11 11.56 -14.57
CA MET A 41 12.17 11.09 -15.45
C MET A 41 12.44 12.07 -16.60
N ASP A 42 11.39 12.62 -17.21
CA ASP A 42 11.53 13.63 -18.28
C ASP A 42 12.22 14.91 -17.79
N LEU A 43 12.05 15.26 -16.51
CA LEU A 43 12.68 16.44 -15.89
C LEU A 43 14.11 16.20 -15.41
N ALA A 44 14.50 14.94 -15.16
CA ALA A 44 15.80 14.61 -14.57
C ALA A 44 17.02 15.17 -15.35
N PRO A 45 17.06 15.20 -16.70
CA PRO A 45 18.18 15.78 -17.45
C PRO A 45 18.35 17.29 -17.24
N ALA A 46 17.26 18.00 -16.95
CA ALA A 46 17.27 19.44 -16.69
C ALA A 46 17.64 19.78 -15.23
N GLY A 47 17.74 18.76 -14.36
CA GLY A 47 17.99 18.90 -12.94
C GLY A 47 16.71 19.11 -12.13
N LEU A 48 16.63 18.44 -10.98
CA LEU A 48 15.56 18.63 -10.00
C LEU A 48 15.84 19.89 -9.16
N ARG A 49 14.79 20.64 -8.84
CA ARG A 49 14.93 21.81 -7.96
C ARG A 49 15.14 21.36 -6.51
N PRO A 50 15.80 22.16 -5.65
CA PRO A 50 16.03 21.80 -4.25
C PRO A 50 14.74 21.45 -3.49
N GLU A 51 13.63 22.14 -3.76
CA GLU A 51 12.33 21.87 -3.17
C GLU A 51 11.72 20.52 -3.59
N ASP A 52 12.09 20.00 -4.77
CA ASP A 52 11.62 18.70 -5.25
C ASP A 52 12.32 17.56 -4.49
N ARG A 53 13.56 17.77 -4.01
CA ARG A 53 14.29 16.77 -3.21
C ARG A 53 13.55 16.42 -1.92
N ALA A 54 13.16 17.41 -1.13
CA ALA A 54 12.46 17.18 0.13
C ALA A 54 11.10 16.48 -0.08
N ALA A 55 10.42 16.78 -1.20
CA ALA A 55 9.18 16.11 -1.57
C ALA A 55 9.43 14.64 -1.97
N LEU A 56 10.48 14.35 -2.73
CA LEU A 56 10.85 12.97 -3.10
C LEU A 56 11.28 12.13 -1.90
N GLU A 57 12.06 12.70 -0.98
CA GLU A 57 12.44 12.03 0.27
C GLU A 57 11.20 11.69 1.11
N ARG A 58 10.23 12.61 1.20
CA ARG A 58 8.95 12.35 1.85
C ARG A 58 8.15 11.27 1.15
N ALA A 59 8.02 11.34 -0.18
CA ALA A 59 7.32 10.33 -0.97
C ALA A 59 7.93 8.93 -0.73
N ALA A 60 9.26 8.81 -0.76
CA ALA A 60 9.96 7.55 -0.50
C ALA A 60 9.72 7.03 0.93
N GLY A 61 9.82 7.90 1.93
CA GLY A 61 9.52 7.54 3.31
C GLY A 61 8.08 7.05 3.49
N THR A 62 7.12 7.73 2.88
CA THR A 62 5.71 7.33 2.94
C THR A 62 5.45 6.01 2.21
N GLN A 63 6.08 5.76 1.06
CA GLN A 63 5.99 4.47 0.36
C GLN A 63 6.52 3.29 1.19
N GLN A 64 7.58 3.53 1.98
CA GLN A 64 8.05 2.53 2.94
C GLN A 64 6.98 2.22 3.99
N LEU A 65 6.29 3.24 4.51
CA LEU A 65 5.19 3.04 5.47
C LEU A 65 4.01 2.30 4.85
N VAL A 66 3.63 2.62 3.60
CA VAL A 66 2.60 1.89 2.83
C VAL A 66 2.96 0.40 2.75
N THR A 67 4.21 0.11 2.39
CA THR A 67 4.72 -1.27 2.25
C THR A 67 4.64 -2.03 3.57
N LEU A 68 5.06 -1.42 4.68
CA LEU A 68 4.99 -2.02 6.01
C LEU A 68 3.54 -2.28 6.42
N ALA A 69 2.65 -1.31 6.25
CA ALA A 69 1.24 -1.43 6.61
C ALA A 69 0.52 -2.54 5.81
N LEU A 70 0.81 -2.66 4.52
CA LEU A 70 0.31 -3.78 3.70
C LEU A 70 0.86 -5.13 4.18
N GLY A 71 2.15 -5.19 4.54
CA GLY A 71 2.76 -6.38 5.11
C GLY A 71 2.06 -6.86 6.39
N ASP A 72 1.77 -5.92 7.29
CA ASP A 72 1.04 -6.18 8.53
C ASP A 72 -0.40 -6.65 8.26
N ALA A 73 -1.10 -6.00 7.31
CA ALA A 73 -2.44 -6.40 6.91
C ALA A 73 -2.49 -7.83 6.34
N VAL A 74 -1.51 -8.21 5.52
CA VAL A 74 -1.39 -9.58 4.99
C VAL A 74 -1.10 -10.58 6.11
N ALA A 75 -0.23 -10.24 7.07
CA ALA A 75 0.06 -11.09 8.22
C ALA A 75 -1.19 -11.32 9.08
N ALA A 76 -1.97 -10.25 9.34
CA ALA A 76 -3.24 -10.33 10.05
C ALA A 76 -4.25 -11.22 9.32
N ALA A 77 -4.41 -11.03 8.00
CA ALA A 77 -5.31 -11.84 7.18
C ALA A 77 -4.94 -13.34 7.21
N ARG A 78 -3.64 -13.66 7.13
CA ARG A 78 -3.13 -15.04 7.27
C ARG A 78 -3.48 -15.65 8.62
N ALA A 79 -3.33 -14.88 9.71
CA ALA A 79 -3.69 -15.35 11.05
C ALA A 79 -5.19 -15.67 11.16
N GLN A 80 -6.05 -14.81 10.61
CA GLN A 80 -7.51 -15.01 10.57
C GLN A 80 -7.90 -16.26 9.77
N LEU A 81 -7.34 -16.41 8.56
CA LEU A 81 -7.56 -17.60 7.72
C LEU A 81 -7.14 -18.89 8.44
N GLY A 82 -6.00 -18.88 9.14
CA GLY A 82 -5.56 -20.00 9.96
C GLY A 82 -6.54 -20.35 11.08
N GLY A 83 -7.12 -19.33 11.74
CA GLY A 83 -8.18 -19.50 12.74
C GLY A 83 -9.44 -20.14 12.15
N LEU A 84 -9.93 -19.62 11.03
CA LEU A 84 -11.10 -20.15 10.32
C LEU A 84 -10.88 -21.61 9.87
N HIS A 85 -9.69 -21.93 9.36
CA HIS A 85 -9.36 -23.30 8.97
C HIS A 85 -9.45 -24.27 10.15
N ARG A 86 -8.88 -23.90 11.30
CA ARG A 86 -8.98 -24.71 12.53
C ARG A 86 -10.42 -24.88 13.00
N GLY A 87 -11.20 -23.78 12.99
CA GLY A 87 -12.62 -23.82 13.34
C GLY A 87 -13.42 -24.77 12.45
N ARG A 88 -13.21 -24.70 11.13
CA ARG A 88 -13.83 -25.61 10.15
C ARG A 88 -13.45 -27.07 10.40
N SER A 89 -12.17 -27.35 10.65
CA SER A 89 -11.69 -28.72 10.93
C SER A 89 -12.29 -29.28 12.24
N ALA A 90 -12.39 -28.46 13.29
CA ALA A 90 -13.03 -28.86 14.54
C ALA A 90 -14.52 -29.17 14.35
N ALA A 91 -15.25 -28.28 13.65
CA ALA A 91 -16.67 -28.46 13.35
C ALA A 91 -16.92 -29.76 12.56
N ALA A 92 -16.09 -30.04 11.55
CA ALA A 92 -16.17 -31.29 10.79
C ALA A 92 -15.93 -32.53 11.68
N GLY A 93 -15.01 -32.44 12.64
CA GLY A 93 -14.77 -33.49 13.64
C GLY A 93 -16.01 -33.76 14.50
N TYR A 94 -16.65 -32.71 15.03
CA TYR A 94 -17.88 -32.85 15.82
C TYR A 94 -19.05 -33.39 15.00
N ALA A 95 -19.25 -32.91 13.77
CA ALA A 95 -20.30 -33.39 12.89
C ALA A 95 -20.17 -34.90 12.61
N ARG A 96 -18.94 -35.40 12.41
CA ARG A 96 -18.67 -36.83 12.23
C ARG A 96 -18.93 -37.64 13.50
N ALA A 97 -18.69 -37.09 14.68
CA ALA A 97 -18.92 -37.79 15.95
C ALA A 97 -20.42 -37.84 16.33
N ALA A 98 -21.23 -36.94 15.78
CA ALA A 98 -22.67 -36.87 16.01
C ALA A 98 -23.50 -37.70 15.00
N ALA A 99 -22.85 -38.30 13.99
CA ALA A 99 -23.45 -39.17 12.98
C ALA A 99 -23.21 -40.65 13.31
#